data_AF-A0ABD5MDS5-F1
#
_entry.id   AF-A0ABD5MDS5-F1
#
_cell.length_a   1.000
_cell.length_b   1.000
_cell.length_c   1.000
_cell.angle_alpha   90.00
_cell.angle_beta   90.00
_cell.angle_gamma   90.00
#
_symmetry.space_group_name_H-M   'P 1'
#
loop_
_entity.id
_entity.type
_entity.pdbx_description
1 polymer ?
#
loop_
_entity_poly.entity_id
_entity_poly.type
_entity_poly.pdbx_seq_one_letter_code
_entity_poly.pdbx_strand_id
1 'polypeptide(L)'
;MAELESEFENKLYEALLDDAERRAREELAPELKRKANELLTRYGQRHDYDVGTLTEAARVEVARTADAIRVELYYPHPALLFERGTVDHPVEGDPLSFVWSREDDPPEWVREQFEREDDGWRVFLQKVEVSGLPEGGFIRDALNAMRQQLRSY
;
A
#
# COMPACT_ATOMS: atom_id res chain seq x y z
N MET A 1 -40.14 12.33 38.31
CA MET A 1 -38.93 12.21 37.48
C MET A 1 -39.38 11.53 36.21
N ALA A 2 -39.34 12.24 35.08
CA ALA A 2 -39.83 11.71 33.82
C ALA A 2 -38.80 10.69 33.29
N GLU A 3 -39.21 9.44 33.09
CA GLU A 3 -38.53 8.47 32.23
C GLU A 3 -38.51 9.02 30.81
N LEU A 4 -37.50 9.82 30.51
CA LEU A 4 -37.25 10.38 29.19
C LEU A 4 -35.94 9.85 28.59
N GLU A 5 -35.21 8.98 29.29
CA GLU A 5 -33.75 8.98 29.15
C GLU A 5 -33.19 7.80 28.35
N SER A 6 -33.56 6.54 28.62
CA SER A 6 -32.87 5.39 28.00
C SER A 6 -33.20 5.18 26.52
N GLU A 7 -34.48 5.25 26.12
CA GLU A 7 -34.85 5.12 24.71
C GLU A 7 -34.33 6.28 23.86
N PHE A 8 -34.27 7.48 24.45
CA PHE A 8 -33.76 8.66 23.78
C PHE A 8 -32.24 8.59 23.61
N GLU A 9 -31.51 8.25 24.67
CA GLU A 9 -30.05 8.05 24.63
C GLU A 9 -29.65 6.98 23.63
N ASN A 10 -30.35 5.84 23.61
CA ASN A 10 -30.11 4.79 22.62
C ASN A 10 -30.37 5.28 21.20
N LYS A 11 -31.49 5.98 20.95
CA LYS A 11 -31.79 6.56 19.62
C LYS A 11 -30.76 7.59 19.19
N LEU A 12 -30.28 8.43 20.11
CA LEU A 12 -29.23 9.42 19.84
C LEU A 12 -27.90 8.74 19.52
N TYR A 13 -27.54 7.71 20.28
CA TYR A 13 -26.32 6.95 20.06
C TYR A 13 -26.33 6.24 18.70
N GLU A 14 -27.42 5.57 18.35
CA GLU A 14 -27.59 4.95 17.03
C GLU A 14 -27.52 5.98 15.91
N ALA A 15 -28.15 7.16 16.07
CA ALA A 15 -28.09 8.22 15.08
C ALA A 15 -26.66 8.78 14.89
N LEU A 16 -25.88 8.86 15.98
CA LEU A 16 -24.46 9.25 15.91
C LEU A 16 -23.62 8.19 15.20
N LEU A 17 -23.86 6.91 15.46
CA LEU A 17 -23.19 5.81 14.76
C LEU A 17 -23.57 5.77 13.28
N ASP A 18 -24.83 6.05 12.93
CA ASP A 18 -25.30 6.13 11.54
C ASP A 18 -24.60 7.27 10.78
N ASP A 19 -24.48 8.45 11.40
CA ASP A 19 -23.73 9.57 10.83
C ASP A 19 -22.24 9.25 10.67
N ALA A 20 -21.63 8.67 11.71
CA ALA A 20 -20.22 8.26 11.68
C ALA A 20 -19.97 7.20 10.61
N GLU A 21 -20.87 6.22 10.45
CA GLU A 21 -20.78 5.18 9.43
C GLU A 21 -20.88 5.77 8.02
N ARG A 22 -21.86 6.64 7.78
CA ARG A 22 -22.01 7.34 6.50
C ARG A 22 -20.73 8.10 6.16
N ARG A 23 -20.24 8.90 7.11
CA ARG A 23 -19.03 9.69 6.92
C ARG A 23 -17.79 8.82 6.70
N ALA A 24 -17.68 7.71 7.42
CA ALA A 24 -16.60 6.75 7.21
C ALA A 24 -16.62 6.16 5.79
N ARG A 25 -17.80 5.83 5.26
CA ARG A 25 -17.96 5.24 3.91
C ARG A 25 -17.75 6.26 2.80
N GLU A 26 -18.30 7.46 2.95
CA GLU A 26 -18.36 8.45 1.87
C GLU A 26 -17.12 9.35 1.82
N GLU A 27 -16.49 9.64 2.96
CA GLU A 27 -15.37 10.58 3.06
C GLU A 27 -14.09 9.88 3.49
N LEU A 28 -14.07 9.27 4.70
CA LEU A 28 -12.82 8.87 5.34
C LEU A 28 -12.14 7.68 4.66
N ALA A 29 -12.91 6.65 4.28
CA ALA A 29 -12.36 5.46 3.63
C ALA A 29 -11.79 5.76 2.23
N PRO A 30 -12.50 6.45 1.32
CA PRO A 30 -11.93 6.89 0.05
C PRO A 30 -10.71 7.79 0.23
N GLU A 31 -10.74 8.72 1.18
CA GLU A 31 -9.63 9.63 1.44
C GLU A 31 -8.38 8.90 1.96
N LEU A 32 -8.55 7.99 2.92
CA LEU A 32 -7.45 7.17 3.43
C LEU A 32 -6.78 6.37 2.31
N LYS A 33 -7.56 5.68 1.47
CA LYS A 33 -7.04 4.93 0.32
C LYS A 33 -6.32 5.86 -0.66
N ARG A 34 -6.93 6.99 -1.03
CA ARG A 34 -6.34 7.98 -1.94
C ARG A 34 -5.00 8.48 -1.41
N LYS A 35 -4.94 8.88 -0.14
CA LYS A 35 -3.72 9.42 0.47
C LYS A 35 -2.59 8.40 0.49
N ALA A 36 -2.88 7.15 0.88
CA ALA A 36 -1.90 6.08 0.88
C ALA A 36 -1.38 5.78 -0.54
N ASN A 37 -2.28 5.71 -1.54
CA ASN A 37 -1.90 5.52 -2.93
C ASN A 37 -1.05 6.68 -3.47
N GLU A 38 -1.40 7.94 -3.17
CA GLU A 38 -0.59 9.10 -3.57
C GLU A 38 0.83 9.05 -3.01
N LEU A 39 0.97 8.64 -1.74
CA LEU A 39 2.28 8.49 -1.11
C LEU A 39 3.08 7.35 -1.73
N LEU A 40 2.45 6.19 -1.98
CA LEU A 40 3.09 5.06 -2.62
C LEU A 40 3.52 5.39 -4.06
N THR A 41 2.67 6.06 -4.84
CA THR A 41 3.02 6.51 -6.20
C THR A 41 4.19 7.49 -6.19
N ARG A 42 4.22 8.46 -5.25
CA ARG A 42 5.37 9.39 -5.11
C ARG A 42 6.65 8.66 -4.72
N TYR A 43 6.55 7.65 -3.86
CA TYR A 43 7.67 6.79 -3.53
C TYR A 43 8.18 6.04 -4.77
N GLY A 44 7.27 5.40 -5.52
CA GLY A 44 7.60 4.71 -6.77
C GLY A 44 8.28 5.63 -7.77
N GLN A 45 7.73 6.83 -8.02
CA GLN A 45 8.32 7.83 -8.91
C GLN A 45 9.73 8.29 -8.47
N ARG A 46 9.98 8.39 -7.15
CA ARG A 46 11.28 8.82 -6.63
C ARG A 46 12.36 7.76 -6.82
N HIS A 47 11.97 6.49 -6.75
CA HIS A 47 12.88 5.35 -6.77
C HIS A 47 12.79 4.51 -8.04
N ASP A 48 12.07 5.01 -9.04
CA ASP A 48 11.83 4.37 -10.33
C ASP A 48 11.21 2.97 -10.22
N TYR A 49 10.22 2.82 -9.33
CA TYR A 49 9.45 1.59 -9.16
C TYR A 49 8.05 1.71 -9.74
N ASP A 50 7.64 0.72 -10.53
CA ASP A 50 6.23 0.55 -10.90
C ASP A 50 5.44 -0.08 -9.74
N VAL A 51 4.65 0.75 -9.07
CA VAL A 51 3.76 0.37 -7.97
C VAL A 51 2.29 0.36 -8.39
N GLY A 52 1.98 0.51 -9.69
CA GLY A 52 0.63 0.64 -10.21
C GLY A 52 -0.26 -0.52 -9.76
N THR A 53 0.23 -1.75 -9.95
CA THR A 53 -0.46 -2.98 -9.53
C THR A 53 -0.81 -3.00 -8.03
N LEU A 54 0.07 -2.49 -7.16
CA LEU A 54 -0.18 -2.37 -5.72
C LEU A 54 -1.27 -1.35 -5.42
N THR A 55 -1.23 -0.19 -6.08
CA THR A 55 -2.22 0.88 -5.87
C THR A 55 -3.61 0.51 -6.38
N GLU A 56 -3.69 -0.22 -7.50
CA GLU A 56 -4.93 -0.73 -8.08
C GLU A 56 -5.56 -1.81 -7.19
N ALA A 57 -4.74 -2.73 -6.69
CA ALA A 57 -5.19 -3.83 -5.83
C ALA A 57 -5.47 -3.42 -4.38
N ALA A 58 -5.13 -2.19 -3.98
CA ALA A 58 -5.43 -1.67 -2.65
C ALA A 58 -6.94 -1.64 -2.40
N ARG A 59 -7.40 -2.16 -1.26
CA ARG A 59 -8.83 -2.16 -0.88
C ARG A 59 -9.02 -1.45 0.45
N VAL A 60 -10.18 -0.82 0.61
CA VAL A 60 -10.60 -0.22 1.88
C VAL A 60 -11.97 -0.75 2.25
N GLU A 61 -12.14 -1.11 3.53
CA GLU A 61 -13.37 -1.66 4.06
C GLU A 61 -13.85 -0.84 5.25
N VAL A 62 -15.17 -0.72 5.39
CA VAL A 62 -15.82 -0.06 6.52
C VAL A 62 -16.73 -1.05 7.21
N ALA A 63 -16.45 -1.30 8.48
CA ALA A 63 -17.20 -2.22 9.33
C ALA A 63 -17.75 -1.48 10.56
N ARG A 64 -19.03 -1.74 10.88
CA ARG A 64 -19.66 -1.27 12.12
C ARG A 64 -19.63 -2.36 13.18
N THR A 65 -19.34 -1.93 14.40
CA THR A 65 -19.51 -2.73 15.63
C THR A 65 -20.59 -2.07 16.49
N ALA A 66 -20.88 -2.64 17.66
CA ALA A 66 -21.90 -2.08 18.56
C ALA A 66 -21.58 -0.65 19.01
N ASP A 67 -20.30 -0.30 19.10
CA ASP A 67 -19.84 0.95 19.70
C ASP A 67 -18.82 1.74 18.87
N ALA A 68 -18.46 1.24 17.68
CA ALA A 68 -17.44 1.87 16.84
C ALA A 68 -17.62 1.57 15.35
N ILE A 69 -17.08 2.48 14.54
CA ILE A 69 -16.87 2.30 13.11
C ILE A 69 -15.38 2.06 12.86
N ARG A 70 -15.06 0.98 12.14
CA ARG A 70 -13.69 0.61 11.75
C ARG A 70 -13.51 0.83 10.25
N VAL A 71 -12.43 1.50 9.89
CA VAL A 71 -11.97 1.67 8.52
C VAL A 71 -10.65 0.94 8.37
N GLU A 72 -10.59 -0.02 7.46
CA GLU A 72 -9.44 -0.92 7.29
C GLU A 72 -8.89 -0.79 5.87
N LEU A 73 -7.60 -0.46 5.75
CA LEU A 73 -6.88 -0.36 4.49
C LEU A 73 -6.00 -1.59 4.30
N TYR A 74 -6.11 -2.23 3.15
CA TYR A 74 -5.36 -3.43 2.81
C TYR A 74 -4.59 -3.22 1.51
N TYR A 75 -3.34 -3.70 1.53
CA TYR A 75 -2.52 -3.86 0.34
C TYR A 75 -2.13 -5.33 0.16
N PRO A 76 -1.96 -5.80 -1.09
CA PRO A 76 -1.40 -7.12 -1.33
C PRO A 76 0.09 -7.16 -0.97
N HIS A 77 0.61 -8.36 -0.78
CA HIS A 77 2.06 -8.58 -0.87
C HIS A 77 2.51 -8.23 -2.31
N PRO A 78 3.67 -7.57 -2.53
CA PRO A 78 4.74 -7.22 -1.57
C PRO A 78 4.68 -5.83 -0.91
N ALA A 79 3.55 -5.13 -0.83
CA ALA A 79 3.49 -3.74 -0.36
C ALA A 79 4.15 -3.46 1.02
N LEU A 80 4.19 -4.45 1.91
CA LEU A 80 4.87 -4.32 3.21
C LEU A 80 6.39 -4.10 3.07
N LEU A 81 7.01 -4.62 2.00
CA LEU A 81 8.43 -4.41 1.70
C LEU A 81 8.68 -2.94 1.34
N PHE A 82 7.78 -2.32 0.58
CA PHE A 82 7.84 -0.89 0.24
C PHE A 82 7.58 -0.01 1.48
N GLU A 83 6.70 -0.45 2.38
CA GLU A 83 6.39 0.28 3.62
C GLU A 83 7.57 0.33 4.60
N ARG A 84 8.31 -0.77 4.71
CA ARG A 84 9.38 -0.94 5.72
C ARG A 84 10.80 -0.86 5.16
N GLY A 85 10.93 -0.92 3.83
CA GLY A 85 12.20 -1.15 3.19
C GLY A 85 12.69 -2.60 3.33
N THR A 86 13.73 -2.92 2.58
CA THR A 86 14.49 -4.16 2.69
C THR A 86 15.98 -3.83 2.74
N VAL A 87 16.78 -4.74 3.27
CA VAL A 87 18.25 -4.67 3.16
C VAL A 87 18.70 -5.36 1.88
N ASP A 88 19.94 -5.11 1.45
CA ASP A 88 20.56 -5.88 0.38
C ASP A 88 20.46 -7.37 0.70
N HIS A 89 19.90 -8.14 -0.23
CA HIS A 89 19.69 -9.56 -0.02
C HIS A 89 19.77 -10.31 -1.35
N PRO A 90 20.20 -11.59 -1.30
CA PRO A 90 20.06 -12.46 -2.44
C PRO A 90 18.60 -12.88 -2.62
N VAL A 91 18.13 -12.88 -3.86
CA VAL A 91 16.93 -13.59 -4.28
C VAL A 91 17.36 -14.91 -4.89
N GLU A 92 16.89 -16.02 -4.31
CA GLU A 92 17.17 -17.39 -4.76
C GLU A 92 15.86 -18.06 -5.20
N GLY A 93 15.87 -18.84 -6.29
CA GLY A 93 14.67 -19.50 -6.80
C GLY A 93 14.92 -20.54 -7.90
N ASP A 94 13.86 -21.27 -8.28
CA ASP A 94 13.79 -22.03 -9.55
C ASP A 94 14.02 -21.03 -10.70
N PRO A 95 14.73 -21.38 -11.80
CA PRO A 95 15.55 -20.43 -12.56
C PRO A 95 14.79 -19.13 -12.86
N LEU A 96 15.25 -18.05 -12.22
CA LEU A 96 14.67 -16.72 -12.35
C LEU A 96 14.86 -16.29 -13.80
N SER A 97 13.75 -16.16 -14.53
CA SER A 97 13.74 -15.72 -15.93
C SER A 97 13.26 -14.28 -16.00
N PHE A 98 14.15 -13.37 -16.38
CA PHE A 98 13.80 -11.97 -16.65
C PHE A 98 14.67 -11.40 -17.77
N VAL A 99 14.21 -10.32 -18.39
CA VAL A 99 14.99 -9.58 -19.39
C VAL A 99 15.77 -8.50 -18.67
N TRP A 100 17.11 -8.56 -18.75
CA TRP A 100 17.97 -7.49 -18.28
C TRP A 100 18.05 -6.44 -19.37
N SER A 101 17.43 -5.27 -19.14
CA SER A 101 17.38 -4.22 -20.16
C SER A 101 18.78 -3.69 -20.45
N ARG A 102 19.03 -3.29 -21.70
CA ARG A 102 20.25 -2.59 -22.05
C ARG A 102 20.43 -1.26 -21.30
N GLU A 103 19.32 -0.63 -20.90
CA GLU A 103 19.34 0.62 -20.15
C GLU A 103 19.89 0.44 -18.72
N ASP A 104 19.75 -0.77 -18.16
CA ASP A 104 20.25 -1.15 -16.83
C ASP A 104 21.74 -1.55 -16.83
N ASP A 105 22.46 -1.27 -17.93
CA ASP A 105 23.87 -1.59 -18.16
C ASP A 105 24.27 -3.00 -17.69
N PRO A 106 23.78 -4.07 -18.35
CA PRO A 106 23.98 -5.43 -17.87
C PRO A 106 25.48 -5.77 -17.87
N PRO A 107 25.95 -6.55 -16.87
CA PRO A 107 27.33 -7.02 -16.81
C PRO A 107 27.79 -7.68 -18.11
N GLU A 108 29.08 -7.57 -18.42
CA GLU A 108 29.64 -8.08 -19.67
C GLU A 108 29.33 -9.57 -19.91
N TRP A 109 29.43 -10.39 -18.87
CA TRP A 109 29.10 -11.83 -18.95
C TRP A 109 27.65 -12.11 -19.37
N VAL A 110 26.70 -11.23 -19.06
CA VAL A 110 25.30 -11.37 -19.51
C VAL A 110 25.23 -11.23 -21.03
N ARG A 111 25.97 -10.26 -21.58
CA ARG A 111 26.01 -9.97 -23.01
C ARG A 111 26.69 -11.07 -23.82
N GLU A 112 27.63 -11.78 -23.20
CA GLU A 112 28.38 -12.88 -23.80
C GLU A 112 27.65 -14.22 -23.72
N GLN A 113 26.92 -14.48 -22.63
CA GLN A 113 26.36 -15.81 -22.34
C GLN A 113 24.87 -15.96 -22.70
N PHE A 114 24.13 -14.86 -22.83
CA PHE A 114 22.70 -14.90 -23.12
C PHE A 114 22.38 -14.30 -24.49
N GLU A 115 21.29 -14.79 -25.09
CA GLU A 115 20.79 -14.24 -26.35
C GLU A 115 20.02 -12.93 -26.10
N ARG A 116 20.08 -12.04 -27.09
CA ARG A 116 19.28 -10.81 -27.04
C ARG A 116 17.82 -11.13 -27.21
N GLU A 117 16.99 -10.52 -26.38
CA GLU A 117 15.55 -10.57 -26.47
C GLU A 117 15.00 -9.15 -26.31
N ASP A 118 14.22 -8.72 -27.29
CA ASP A 118 13.70 -7.35 -27.40
C ASP A 118 14.81 -6.28 -27.25
N ASP A 119 14.74 -5.48 -26.19
CA ASP A 119 15.66 -4.39 -25.85
C ASP A 119 16.77 -4.80 -24.87
N GLY A 120 16.86 -6.09 -24.50
CA GLY A 120 17.79 -6.60 -23.49
C GLY A 120 18.31 -8.02 -23.75
N TRP A 121 18.60 -8.73 -22.66
CA TRP A 121 19.05 -10.13 -22.66
C TRP A 121 18.22 -10.94 -21.67
N ARG A 122 17.62 -12.04 -22.11
CA ARG A 122 16.89 -12.94 -21.21
C ARG A 122 17.87 -13.78 -20.41
N VAL A 123 17.91 -13.57 -19.09
CA VAL A 123 18.78 -14.31 -18.17
C VAL A 123 18.00 -15.38 -17.41
N PHE A 124 18.70 -16.46 -17.06
CA PHE A 124 18.20 -17.54 -16.22
C PHE A 124 19.16 -17.74 -15.04
N LEU A 125 18.86 -17.10 -13.91
CA LEU A 125 19.76 -17.09 -12.76
C LEU A 125 19.14 -17.84 -11.58
N GLN A 126 19.95 -18.66 -10.92
CA GLN A 126 19.53 -19.33 -9.67
C GLN A 126 19.55 -18.37 -8.48
N LYS A 127 20.36 -17.31 -8.57
CA LYS A 127 20.60 -16.34 -7.52
C LYS A 127 20.95 -14.98 -8.11
N VAL A 128 20.34 -13.91 -7.60
CA VAL A 128 20.70 -12.52 -7.91
C VAL A 128 20.82 -11.74 -6.61
N GLU A 129 21.88 -10.93 -6.48
CA GLU A 129 21.97 -9.94 -5.41
C GLU A 129 21.21 -8.68 -5.83
N VAL A 130 20.21 -8.30 -5.06
CA VAL A 130 19.43 -7.08 -5.31
C VAL A 130 19.65 -6.09 -4.19
N SER A 131 19.75 -4.81 -4.57
CA SER A 131 19.79 -3.71 -3.62
C SER A 131 18.50 -3.69 -2.80
N GLY A 132 18.63 -3.36 -1.52
CA GLY A 132 17.51 -3.17 -0.63
C GLY A 132 16.59 -2.03 -1.08
N LEU A 133 15.29 -2.17 -0.79
CA LEU A 133 14.33 -1.11 -1.00
C LEU A 133 14.46 -0.08 0.13
N PRO A 134 14.52 1.23 -0.16
CA PRO A 134 14.42 2.24 0.87
C PRO A 134 13.07 2.19 1.59
N GLU A 135 13.01 2.65 2.83
CA GLU A 135 11.76 2.70 3.59
C GLU A 135 10.83 3.79 3.03
N GLY A 136 9.61 3.41 2.62
CA GLY A 136 8.62 4.34 2.07
C GLY A 136 7.69 4.98 3.10
N GLY A 137 7.22 4.22 4.11
CA GLY A 137 6.36 4.74 5.19
C GLY A 137 4.94 5.20 4.78
N PHE A 138 4.49 4.90 3.56
CA PHE A 138 3.24 5.42 3.00
C PHE A 138 1.98 5.05 3.79
N ILE A 139 1.94 3.88 4.44
CA ILE A 139 0.82 3.45 5.28
C ILE A 139 0.81 4.27 6.58
N ARG A 140 1.96 4.37 7.26
CA ARG A 140 2.08 5.14 8.51
C ARG A 140 1.78 6.61 8.28
N ASP A 141 2.28 7.19 7.21
CA ASP A 141 2.10 8.60 6.88
C ASP A 141 0.65 8.91 6.51
N ALA A 142 -0.03 8.02 5.77
CA ALA A 142 -1.46 8.16 5.51
C ALA A 142 -2.28 8.11 6.80
N LEU A 143 -2.01 7.16 7.71
CA LEU A 143 -2.69 7.06 8.99
C LEU A 143 -2.44 8.28 9.89
N ASN A 144 -1.22 8.81 9.90
CA ASN A 144 -0.88 10.02 10.66
C ASN A 144 -1.61 11.26 10.12
N ALA A 145 -1.70 11.40 8.80
CA ALA A 145 -2.46 12.48 8.17
C ALA A 145 -3.95 12.39 8.54
N MET A 146 -4.56 11.19 8.47
CA MET A 146 -5.96 10.98 8.87
C MET A 146 -6.21 11.31 10.34
N ARG A 147 -5.30 10.90 11.24
CA ARG A 147 -5.40 11.25 12.67
C ARG A 147 -5.35 12.76 12.89
N GLN A 148 -4.54 13.48 12.12
CA GLN A 148 -4.46 14.94 12.22
C GLN A 148 -5.76 15.61 11.75
N GLN A 149 -6.33 15.13 10.64
CA GLN A 149 -7.61 15.61 10.12
C GLN A 149 -8.75 15.39 11.12
N LEU A 150 -8.82 14.21 11.74
CA LEU A 150 -9.85 13.91 12.75
C LEU A 150 -9.75 14.78 14.00
N ARG A 151 -8.55 15.27 14.36
CA ARG A 151 -8.34 16.19 15.49
C ARG A 151 -8.70 17.65 15.18
N SER A 152 -8.89 17.97 13.91
CA SER A 152 -9.24 19.34 13.48
C SER A 152 -10.74 19.60 13.40
N TYR A 153 -11.56 18.57 13.65
CA TYR A 153 -13.00 18.67 13.88
C TYR A 153 -13.30 18.80 15.37
#